data_AF-A0AAJ2X2E7-F1
#
_entry.id   AF-A0AAJ2X2E7-F1
#
_cell.length_a   1.000
_cell.length_b   1.000
_cell.length_c   1.000
_cell.angle_alpha   90.00
_cell.angle_beta   90.00
_cell.angle_gamma   90.00
#
_symmetry.space_group_name_H-M   'P 1'
#
loop_
_entity.id
_entity.type
_entity.pdbx_description
1 polymer ?
#
loop_
_entity_poly.entity_id
_entity_poly.type
_entity_poly.pdbx_seq_one_letter_code
_entity_poly.pdbx_strand_id
1 'polypeptide(L)'
;MPGLTQDDLRILSSYAREENRELYWNYLAHKDGNDGYGLLALGVVRNDNAPGATANIFADTRARDGGVRMSEREWNRFGVDLMRRDLDERVSQMRAGRPDLALNLPVRDVQDVHDRSFQARQIDPNAWTPREFLQAARRHGGEGEAEQAWTMMLDNTALGLSRMRTTSWNTMHTYNDQELDAAGYMGRMAGARTLATQALPNTDPDRIGAVSSYALYDARSRQWTQVTSAGETPTYQPIRDADQLRELNDTRQLRLDRQELRREFHPDDPYRNLPIVRSPYLLSESTPSNAQEQATQLAAAVTPDQPGHPRFALHQQCSAGVDALDRQLGRQPDQSSACMTASLTTLAAANGLDRVDHVSLSKDGSDAQAGQYVFLVQGDPKNPAHLRAHMPTDQAVTTPVETSFRELAQIDQRQQLQQQNAQTLAQQQEAPTHGARTLGV
;
A
#
# COMPACT_ATOMS: atom_id res chain seq x y z
N MET A 1 11.45 24.60 -18.68
CA MET A 1 11.91 24.37 -17.30
C MET A 1 10.85 23.54 -16.60
N PRO A 2 11.22 22.61 -15.70
CA PRO A 2 10.23 21.91 -14.89
C PRO A 2 9.45 22.94 -14.05
N GLY A 3 8.12 22.84 -14.02
CA GLY A 3 7.25 23.76 -13.29
C GLY A 3 5.96 24.12 -14.02
N LEU A 4 5.05 24.82 -13.32
CA LEU A 4 3.81 25.30 -13.90
C LEU A 4 3.99 26.58 -14.72
N THR A 5 3.13 26.76 -15.72
CA THR A 5 2.97 27.98 -16.50
C THR A 5 1.70 28.74 -16.10
N GLN A 6 1.54 29.98 -16.61
CA GLN A 6 0.29 30.73 -16.42
C GLN A 6 -0.90 30.07 -17.10
N ASP A 7 -0.69 29.39 -18.24
CA ASP A 7 -1.72 28.60 -18.89
C ASP A 7 -2.14 27.39 -18.05
N ASP A 8 -1.18 26.74 -17.39
CA ASP A 8 -1.46 25.64 -16.48
C ASP A 8 -2.34 26.10 -15.31
N LEU A 9 -2.00 27.24 -14.69
CA LEU A 9 -2.83 27.84 -13.63
C LEU A 9 -4.23 28.21 -14.11
N ARG A 10 -4.38 28.69 -15.34
CA ARG A 10 -5.68 29.02 -15.92
C ARG A 10 -6.57 27.79 -16.08
N ILE A 11 -6.00 26.67 -16.52
CA ILE A 11 -6.70 25.39 -16.64
C ILE A 11 -7.10 24.87 -15.26
N LEU A 12 -6.14 24.80 -14.31
CA LEU A 12 -6.39 24.39 -12.93
C LEU A 12 -7.45 25.26 -12.24
N SER A 13 -7.43 26.58 -12.50
CA SER A 13 -8.45 27.51 -12.01
C SER A 13 -9.84 27.22 -12.58
N SER A 14 -9.95 26.75 -13.83
CA SER A 14 -11.26 26.36 -14.38
C SER A 14 -11.82 25.15 -13.67
N TYR A 15 -11.01 24.09 -13.53
CA TYR A 15 -11.41 22.91 -12.79
C TYR A 15 -11.77 23.23 -11.33
N ALA A 16 -11.04 24.15 -10.69
CA ALA A 16 -11.36 24.57 -9.32
C ALA A 16 -12.68 25.37 -9.20
N ARG A 17 -13.02 26.18 -10.22
CA ARG A 17 -14.30 26.89 -10.29
C ARG A 17 -15.47 25.95 -10.53
N GLU A 18 -15.28 24.97 -11.41
CA GLU A 18 -16.26 23.93 -11.76
C GLU A 18 -16.37 22.83 -10.69
N GLU A 19 -15.58 22.93 -9.61
CA GLU A 19 -15.52 21.92 -8.54
C GLU A 19 -15.04 20.54 -9.02
N ASN A 20 -14.37 20.50 -10.18
CA ASN A 20 -13.92 19.31 -10.86
C ASN A 20 -12.58 18.82 -10.30
N ARG A 21 -12.64 18.22 -9.11
CA ARG A 21 -11.45 17.69 -8.42
C ARG A 21 -10.74 16.61 -9.24
N GLU A 22 -11.48 15.78 -9.96
CA GLU A 22 -10.88 14.68 -10.70
C GLU A 22 -10.00 15.18 -11.83
N LEU A 23 -10.47 16.14 -12.63
CA LEU A 23 -9.66 16.71 -13.70
C LEU A 23 -8.55 17.63 -13.18
N TYR A 24 -8.76 18.32 -12.06
CA TYR A 24 -7.71 19.09 -11.39
C TYR A 24 -6.49 18.22 -11.02
N TRP A 25 -6.71 17.13 -10.28
CA TRP A 25 -5.62 16.24 -9.87
C TRP A 25 -5.07 15.41 -11.03
N ASN A 26 -5.93 15.02 -11.99
CA ASN A 26 -5.50 14.36 -13.22
C ASN A 26 -4.55 15.24 -14.05
N TYR A 27 -4.80 16.53 -14.13
CA TYR A 27 -3.95 17.48 -14.84
C TYR A 27 -2.55 17.54 -14.21
N LEU A 28 -2.49 17.67 -12.89
CA LEU A 28 -1.22 17.68 -12.15
C LEU A 28 -0.48 16.34 -12.27
N ALA A 29 -1.19 15.22 -12.23
CA ALA A 29 -0.59 13.88 -12.35
C ALA A 29 0.00 13.62 -13.75
N HIS A 30 -0.50 14.28 -14.79
CA HIS A 30 0.05 14.19 -16.15
C HIS A 30 1.24 15.13 -16.40
N LYS A 31 1.47 16.13 -15.56
CA LYS A 31 2.51 17.13 -15.81
C LYS A 31 3.91 16.53 -15.70
N ASP A 32 4.74 16.77 -16.70
CA ASP A 32 6.14 16.35 -16.68
C ASP A 32 6.86 16.99 -15.49
N GLY A 33 7.59 16.16 -14.73
CA GLY A 33 8.29 16.59 -13.53
C GLY A 33 7.42 16.69 -12.28
N ASN A 34 6.17 16.21 -12.30
CA ASN A 34 5.38 16.08 -11.08
C ASN A 34 6.01 15.05 -10.11
N ASP A 35 5.86 15.32 -8.81
CA ASP A 35 6.40 14.51 -7.71
C ASP A 35 5.53 13.31 -7.32
N GLY A 36 4.34 13.15 -7.93
CA GLY A 36 3.37 12.11 -7.61
C GLY A 36 2.29 12.51 -6.61
N TYR A 37 2.32 13.72 -6.03
CA TYR A 37 1.28 14.20 -5.11
C TYR A 37 -0.11 14.23 -5.77
N GLY A 38 -0.19 14.79 -6.98
CA GLY A 38 -1.45 14.84 -7.74
C GLY A 38 -2.05 13.45 -8.01
N LEU A 39 -1.20 12.44 -8.21
CA LEU A 39 -1.61 11.06 -8.42
C LEU A 39 -2.20 10.43 -7.14
N LEU A 40 -1.61 10.71 -5.97
CA LEU A 40 -2.17 10.26 -4.70
C LEU A 40 -3.51 10.93 -4.41
N ALA A 41 -3.60 12.25 -4.60
CA ALA A 41 -4.85 12.99 -4.43
C ALA A 41 -5.95 12.48 -5.37
N LEU A 42 -5.61 12.13 -6.62
CA LEU A 42 -6.55 11.54 -7.57
C LEU A 42 -7.11 10.19 -7.06
N GLY A 43 -6.25 9.34 -6.48
CA GLY A 43 -6.68 8.08 -5.84
C GLY A 43 -7.64 8.30 -4.67
N VAL A 44 -7.41 9.33 -3.84
CA VAL A 44 -8.33 9.73 -2.77
C VAL A 44 -9.67 10.17 -3.33
N VAL A 45 -9.67 10.98 -4.40
CA VAL A 45 -10.90 11.46 -5.04
C VAL A 45 -11.74 10.28 -5.55
N ARG A 46 -11.11 9.32 -6.22
CA ARG A 46 -11.80 8.20 -6.89
C ARG A 46 -12.08 7.02 -5.97
N ASN A 47 -11.37 6.94 -4.84
CA ASN A 47 -11.43 5.83 -3.89
C ASN A 47 -11.15 4.47 -4.56
N ASP A 48 -10.37 4.48 -5.65
CA ASP A 48 -10.20 3.34 -6.56
C ASP A 48 -8.87 2.62 -6.42
N ASN A 49 -8.03 3.09 -5.50
CA ASN A 49 -6.85 2.39 -5.01
C ASN A 49 -6.82 2.43 -3.48
N ALA A 50 -6.04 1.53 -2.90
CA ALA A 50 -6.06 1.33 -1.48
C ALA A 50 -5.31 2.41 -0.69
N PRO A 51 -4.26 3.11 -1.18
CA PRO A 51 -3.78 4.34 -0.54
C PRO A 51 -4.86 5.41 -0.43
N GLY A 52 -5.62 5.64 -1.50
CA GLY A 52 -6.74 6.59 -1.52
C GLY A 52 -7.86 6.21 -0.55
N ALA A 53 -8.27 4.94 -0.58
CA ALA A 53 -9.27 4.42 0.35
C ALA A 53 -8.81 4.41 1.81
N THR A 54 -7.53 4.13 2.07
CA THR A 54 -6.94 4.22 3.41
C THR A 54 -7.02 5.66 3.93
N ALA A 55 -6.66 6.65 3.11
CA ALA A 55 -6.73 8.05 3.51
C ALA A 55 -8.17 8.50 3.80
N ASN A 56 -9.14 8.13 2.97
CA ASN A 56 -10.55 8.43 3.20
C ASN A 56 -11.07 7.82 4.52
N ILE A 57 -10.77 6.54 4.77
CA ILE A 57 -11.21 5.85 6.00
C ILE A 57 -10.50 6.40 7.22
N PHE A 58 -9.21 6.71 7.12
CA PHE A 58 -8.44 7.30 8.20
C PHE A 58 -9.02 8.66 8.59
N ALA A 59 -9.29 9.52 7.61
CA ALA A 59 -9.90 10.83 7.84
C ALA A 59 -11.33 10.70 8.42
N ASP A 60 -12.16 9.79 7.90
CA ASP A 60 -13.52 9.57 8.40
C ASP A 60 -13.52 9.01 9.83
N THR A 61 -12.60 8.11 10.15
CA THR A 61 -12.43 7.56 11.52
C THR A 61 -12.05 8.68 12.48
N ARG A 62 -11.05 9.50 12.11
CA ARG A 62 -10.58 10.62 12.95
C ARG A 62 -11.65 11.69 13.14
N ALA A 63 -12.43 11.99 12.11
CA ALA A 63 -13.58 12.88 12.23
C ALA A 63 -14.61 12.33 13.24
N ARG A 64 -14.95 11.03 13.14
CA ARG A 64 -15.90 10.37 14.05
C ARG A 64 -15.43 10.31 15.49
N ASP A 65 -14.15 10.07 15.73
CA ASP A 65 -13.53 10.12 17.06
C ASP A 65 -13.69 11.50 17.70
N GLY A 66 -13.65 12.55 16.89
CA GLY A 66 -13.93 13.94 17.29
C GLY A 66 -15.42 14.31 17.32
N GLY A 67 -16.34 13.35 17.10
CA GLY A 67 -17.78 13.58 17.08
C GLY A 67 -18.35 14.16 15.78
N VAL A 68 -17.53 14.29 14.74
CA VAL A 68 -17.94 14.79 13.42
C VAL A 68 -18.30 13.61 12.51
N ARG A 69 -19.53 13.62 11.97
CA ARG A 69 -19.98 12.64 10.97
C ARG A 69 -20.34 13.39 9.69
N MET A 70 -19.80 12.93 8.57
CA MET A 70 -20.00 13.56 7.27
C MET A 70 -20.45 12.53 6.22
N SER A 71 -21.44 12.90 5.44
CA SER A 71 -21.86 12.20 4.23
C SER A 71 -20.80 12.27 3.12
N GLU A 72 -20.90 11.42 2.10
CA GLU A 72 -20.01 11.49 0.93
C GLU A 72 -20.07 12.88 0.25
N ARG A 73 -21.23 13.54 0.25
CA ARG A 73 -21.39 14.89 -0.29
C ARG A 73 -20.66 15.95 0.55
N GLU A 74 -20.67 15.82 1.87
CA GLU A 74 -19.93 16.74 2.75
C GLU A 74 -18.42 16.54 2.65
N TRP A 75 -17.97 15.30 2.51
CA TRP A 75 -16.58 14.94 2.19
C TRP A 75 -16.18 15.43 0.79
N ASN A 76 -17.09 15.39 -0.18
CA ASN A 76 -16.84 15.97 -1.50
C ASN A 76 -16.61 17.48 -1.39
N ARG A 77 -17.52 18.21 -0.72
CA ARG A 77 -17.37 19.65 -0.44
C ARG A 77 -16.07 19.96 0.29
N PHE A 78 -15.70 19.17 1.28
CA PHE A 78 -14.41 19.32 1.98
C PHE A 78 -13.23 19.25 0.99
N GLY A 79 -13.21 18.26 0.11
CA GLY A 79 -12.11 18.17 -0.86
C GLY A 79 -12.16 19.23 -1.97
N VAL A 80 -13.32 19.83 -2.27
CA VAL A 80 -13.40 21.02 -3.13
C VAL A 80 -12.73 22.22 -2.44
N ASP A 81 -13.02 22.43 -1.16
CA ASP A 81 -12.39 23.50 -0.36
C ASP A 81 -10.88 23.29 -0.25
N LEU A 82 -10.43 22.05 -0.04
CA LEU A 82 -9.01 21.67 -0.01
C LEU A 82 -8.32 21.95 -1.35
N MET A 83 -8.90 21.51 -2.47
CA MET A 83 -8.38 21.76 -3.82
C MET A 83 -8.25 23.27 -4.11
N ARG A 84 -9.22 24.08 -3.70
CA ARG A 84 -9.15 25.54 -3.88
C ARG A 84 -7.99 26.15 -3.09
N ARG A 85 -7.77 25.70 -1.86
CA ARG A 85 -6.61 26.14 -1.03
C ARG A 85 -5.27 25.65 -1.59
N ASP A 86 -5.22 24.44 -2.15
CA ASP A 86 -4.05 23.94 -2.88
C ASP A 86 -3.74 24.84 -4.09
N LEU A 87 -4.75 25.20 -4.89
CA LEU A 87 -4.59 26.12 -6.01
C LEU A 87 -4.08 27.49 -5.57
N ASP A 88 -4.63 28.05 -4.47
CA ASP A 88 -4.17 29.34 -3.94
C ASP A 88 -2.68 29.32 -3.60
N GLU A 89 -2.18 28.19 -3.09
CA GLU A 89 -0.76 28.02 -2.76
C GLU A 89 0.11 27.89 -4.03
N ARG A 90 -0.36 27.16 -5.05
CA ARG A 90 0.32 27.12 -6.36
C ARG A 90 0.39 28.49 -7.00
N VAL A 91 -0.67 29.29 -6.89
CA VAL A 91 -0.70 30.69 -7.35
C VAL A 91 0.28 31.55 -6.56
N SER A 92 0.39 31.35 -5.25
CA SER A 92 1.38 32.01 -4.38
C SER A 92 2.81 31.73 -4.86
N GLN A 93 3.16 30.46 -5.08
CA GLN A 93 4.47 30.04 -5.58
C GLN A 93 4.77 30.62 -6.98
N MET A 94 3.77 30.67 -7.87
CA MET A 94 3.91 31.31 -9.18
C MET A 94 4.19 32.82 -9.08
N ARG A 95 3.53 33.52 -8.15
CA ARG A 95 3.80 34.95 -7.88
C ARG A 95 5.20 35.19 -7.29
N ALA A 96 5.71 34.22 -6.53
CA ALA A 96 7.07 34.24 -5.99
C ALA A 96 8.15 33.90 -7.04
N GLY A 97 7.77 33.65 -8.30
CA GLY A 97 8.71 33.26 -9.35
C GLY A 97 9.27 31.84 -9.18
N ARG A 98 8.52 30.97 -8.48
CA ARG A 98 8.88 29.56 -8.20
C ARG A 98 7.94 28.60 -8.91
N PRO A 99 7.98 28.52 -10.26
CA PRO A 99 7.12 27.62 -11.01
C PRO A 99 7.40 26.14 -10.71
N ASP A 100 8.63 25.81 -10.31
CA ASP A 100 9.06 24.50 -9.81
C ASP A 100 8.26 24.09 -8.57
N LEU A 101 8.19 24.98 -7.57
CA LEU A 101 7.44 24.74 -6.34
C LEU A 101 5.94 24.82 -6.55
N ALA A 102 5.47 25.61 -7.52
CA ALA A 102 4.06 25.64 -7.88
C ALA A 102 3.59 24.29 -8.48
N LEU A 103 4.48 23.55 -9.15
CA LEU A 103 4.18 22.19 -9.62
C LEU A 103 4.26 21.18 -8.47
N ASN A 104 5.34 21.24 -7.69
CA ASN A 104 5.60 20.34 -6.56
C ASN A 104 5.67 21.16 -5.27
N LEU A 105 4.51 21.34 -4.64
CA LEU A 105 4.39 22.16 -3.44
C LEU A 105 5.28 21.59 -2.32
N PRO A 106 6.04 22.45 -1.61
CA PRO A 106 6.73 22.07 -0.38
C PRO A 106 5.79 21.34 0.59
N VAL A 107 6.29 20.35 1.31
CA VAL A 107 5.46 19.59 2.28
C VAL A 107 4.84 20.50 3.34
N ARG A 108 5.53 21.59 3.70
CA ARG A 108 5.00 22.58 4.64
C ARG A 108 3.71 23.23 4.12
N ASP A 109 3.74 23.65 2.86
CA ASP A 109 2.63 24.31 2.20
C ASP A 109 1.44 23.35 2.06
N VAL A 110 1.72 22.10 1.67
CA VAL A 110 0.71 21.04 1.61
C VAL A 110 0.09 20.78 3.00
N GLN A 111 0.91 20.68 4.05
CA GLN A 111 0.43 20.47 5.42
C GLN A 111 -0.44 21.64 5.88
N ASP A 112 -0.03 22.88 5.66
CA ASP A 112 -0.78 24.07 6.08
C ASP A 112 -2.12 24.20 5.33
N VAL A 113 -2.21 23.73 4.09
CA VAL A 113 -3.49 23.59 3.35
C VAL A 113 -4.40 22.53 3.98
N HIS A 114 -3.87 21.36 4.34
CA HIS A 114 -4.65 20.29 4.97
C HIS A 114 -5.11 20.68 6.38
N ASP A 115 -4.22 21.20 7.22
CA ASP A 115 -4.51 21.63 8.59
C ASP A 115 -5.67 22.64 8.60
N ARG A 116 -5.58 23.69 7.76
CA ARG A 116 -6.66 24.69 7.63
C ARG A 116 -7.97 24.07 7.13
N SER A 117 -7.89 23.09 6.23
CA SER A 117 -9.08 22.44 5.68
C SER A 117 -9.81 21.58 6.71
N PHE A 118 -9.07 20.78 7.50
CA PHE A 118 -9.64 19.96 8.57
C PHE A 118 -10.19 20.83 9.70
N GLN A 119 -9.44 21.86 10.13
CA GLN A 119 -9.89 22.80 11.16
C GLN A 119 -11.17 23.53 10.79
N ALA A 120 -11.34 23.92 9.52
CA ALA A 120 -12.56 24.56 9.02
C ALA A 120 -13.82 23.68 9.17
N ARG A 121 -13.65 22.36 9.35
CA ARG A 121 -14.72 21.40 9.61
C ARG A 121 -14.73 20.86 11.04
N GLN A 122 -13.97 21.49 11.95
CA GLN A 122 -13.82 21.05 13.34
C GLN A 122 -13.26 19.61 13.46
N ILE A 123 -12.46 19.19 12.49
CA ILE A 123 -11.78 17.90 12.49
C ILE A 123 -10.33 18.13 12.91
N ASP A 124 -9.80 17.24 13.75
CA ASP A 124 -8.39 17.26 14.15
C ASP A 124 -7.49 17.21 12.90
N PRO A 125 -6.50 18.12 12.74
CA PRO A 125 -5.56 18.09 11.62
C PRO A 125 -4.85 16.75 11.41
N ASN A 126 -4.68 15.95 12.46
CA ASN A 126 -4.15 14.58 12.39
C ASN A 126 -5.11 13.59 11.71
N ALA A 127 -6.22 14.06 11.13
CA ALA A 127 -6.98 13.35 10.11
C ALA A 127 -6.28 13.34 8.74
N TRP A 128 -5.33 14.25 8.50
CA TRP A 128 -4.43 14.14 7.37
C TRP A 128 -3.41 13.02 7.64
N THR A 129 -3.50 11.95 6.85
CA THR A 129 -2.79 10.70 7.04
C THR A 129 -1.29 10.82 7.37
N PRO A 130 -0.47 11.62 6.65
CA PRO A 130 0.97 11.68 6.90
C PRO A 130 1.36 12.66 8.02
N ARG A 131 0.43 13.43 8.59
CA ARG A 131 0.74 14.61 9.40
C ARG A 131 1.63 14.31 10.60
N GLU A 132 1.27 13.33 11.41
CA GLU A 132 2.00 12.98 12.63
C GLU A 132 3.43 12.53 12.30
N PHE A 133 3.59 11.73 11.25
CA PHE A 133 4.88 11.28 10.72
C PHE A 133 5.74 12.45 10.22
N LEU A 134 5.18 13.35 9.41
CA LEU A 134 5.89 14.51 8.86
C LEU A 134 6.29 15.51 9.95
N GLN A 135 5.48 15.66 10.99
CA GLN A 135 5.83 16.48 12.15
C GLN A 135 6.98 15.88 12.95
N ALA A 136 6.98 14.57 13.14
CA ALA A 136 8.09 13.89 13.81
C ALA A 136 9.40 13.98 13.00
N ALA A 137 9.33 13.77 11.67
CA ALA A 137 10.47 14.01 10.78
C ALA A 137 10.99 15.46 10.90
N ARG A 138 10.08 16.44 10.91
CA ARG A 138 10.44 17.86 11.07
C ARG A 138 11.09 18.16 12.42
N ARG A 139 10.63 17.56 13.51
CA ARG A 139 11.28 17.70 14.84
C ARG A 139 12.66 17.04 14.87
N HIS A 140 12.82 15.90 14.20
CA HIS A 140 14.07 15.16 14.15
C HIS A 140 15.17 15.90 13.38
N GLY A 141 14.88 16.41 12.17
CA GLY A 141 15.91 16.96 11.28
C GLY A 141 15.56 18.29 10.60
N GLY A 142 14.50 18.98 11.04
CA GLY A 142 14.04 20.24 10.44
C GLY A 142 13.24 20.04 9.14
N GLU A 143 12.99 21.12 8.41
CA GLU A 143 12.14 21.07 7.21
C GLU A 143 12.74 20.17 6.11
N GLY A 144 14.07 20.12 5.97
CA GLY A 144 14.72 19.27 4.99
C GLY A 144 14.46 17.77 5.21
N GLU A 145 14.40 17.33 6.47
CA GLU A 145 14.06 15.94 6.82
C GLU A 145 12.59 15.64 6.49
N ALA A 146 11.68 16.58 6.77
CA ALA A 146 10.27 16.44 6.42
C ALA A 146 10.06 16.37 4.90
N GLU A 147 10.79 17.16 4.11
CA GLU A 147 10.75 17.12 2.64
C GLU A 147 11.29 15.80 2.08
N GLN A 148 12.36 15.26 2.67
CA GLN A 148 12.88 13.94 2.29
C GLN A 148 11.88 12.84 2.61
N ALA A 149 11.31 12.87 3.82
CA ALA A 149 10.27 11.95 4.25
C ALA A 149 9.04 12.01 3.33
N TRP A 150 8.60 13.22 2.97
CA TRP A 150 7.52 13.45 2.02
C TRP A 150 7.82 12.91 0.62
N THR A 151 9.01 13.21 0.08
CA THR A 151 9.44 12.73 -1.24
C THR A 151 9.44 11.19 -1.29
N MET A 152 9.98 10.54 -0.25
CA MET A 152 9.92 9.07 -0.14
C MET A 152 8.48 8.56 -0.04
N MET A 153 7.58 9.32 0.58
CA MET A 153 6.16 9.01 0.63
C MET A 153 5.42 9.22 -0.69
N LEU A 154 5.93 10.05 -1.60
CA LEU A 154 5.32 10.26 -2.90
C LEU A 154 5.84 9.28 -3.96
N ASP A 155 7.04 8.75 -3.77
CA ASP A 155 7.66 7.81 -4.70
C ASP A 155 6.78 6.55 -4.89
N ASN A 156 6.42 6.30 -6.15
CA ASN A 156 5.54 5.21 -6.60
C ASN A 156 6.31 4.09 -7.33
N THR A 157 7.63 4.19 -7.46
CA THR A 157 8.46 3.29 -8.30
C THR A 157 8.45 1.81 -7.89
N ALA A 158 7.95 1.48 -6.70
CA ALA A 158 7.87 0.11 -6.17
C ALA A 158 6.44 -0.35 -5.81
N LEU A 159 5.41 0.08 -6.55
CA LEU A 159 4.00 -0.30 -6.28
C LEU A 159 3.62 -0.08 -4.81
N GLY A 160 4.10 1.03 -4.22
CA GLY A 160 3.89 1.49 -2.83
C GLY A 160 4.43 0.62 -1.69
N LEU A 161 5.17 -0.47 -1.97
CA LEU A 161 5.78 -1.33 -0.95
C LEU A 161 6.99 -0.69 -0.24
N SER A 162 7.83 0.06 -0.98
CA SER A 162 8.97 0.81 -0.41
C SER A 162 8.49 1.87 0.57
N ARG A 163 7.41 2.57 0.21
CA ARG A 163 6.75 3.57 1.06
C ARG A 163 6.27 2.99 2.37
N MET A 164 5.55 1.86 2.34
CA MET A 164 5.09 1.21 3.57
C MET A 164 6.27 0.77 4.43
N ARG A 165 7.34 0.15 3.89
CA ARG A 165 8.52 -0.24 4.71
C ARG A 165 9.30 0.95 5.26
N THR A 166 9.71 1.90 4.42
CA THR A 166 10.55 3.04 4.84
C THR A 166 9.79 3.96 5.79
N THR A 167 8.51 4.25 5.50
CA THR A 167 7.67 5.05 6.41
C THR A 167 7.46 4.30 7.73
N SER A 168 7.15 3.00 7.71
CA SER A 168 6.95 2.22 8.95
C SER A 168 8.22 2.11 9.79
N TRP A 169 9.37 1.84 9.16
CA TRP A 169 10.66 1.75 9.84
C TRP A 169 11.07 3.08 10.45
N ASN A 170 11.05 4.16 9.66
CA ASN A 170 11.40 5.49 10.12
C ASN A 170 10.45 5.98 11.22
N THR A 171 9.14 5.70 11.10
CA THR A 171 8.16 6.01 12.16
C THR A 171 8.52 5.30 13.47
N MET A 172 8.82 4.00 13.44
CA MET A 172 9.05 3.20 14.65
C MET A 172 10.43 3.43 15.29
N HIS A 173 11.46 3.73 14.51
CA HIS A 173 12.85 3.72 14.98
C HIS A 173 13.54 5.08 14.89
N THR A 174 13.29 5.86 13.83
CA THR A 174 14.00 7.13 13.58
C THR A 174 13.27 8.32 14.18
N TYR A 175 11.95 8.37 14.03
CA TYR A 175 11.12 9.52 14.40
C TYR A 175 10.22 9.26 15.62
N ASN A 176 10.33 8.08 16.25
CA ASN A 176 9.59 7.79 17.47
C ASN A 176 10.13 8.67 18.62
N ASP A 177 9.33 9.64 19.04
CA ASP A 177 9.69 10.61 20.07
C ASP A 177 8.55 10.75 21.10
N GLN A 178 8.68 11.69 22.04
CA GLN A 178 7.67 11.87 23.10
C GLN A 178 6.32 12.40 22.60
N GLU A 179 6.27 12.95 21.38
CA GLU A 179 5.07 13.54 20.78
C GLU A 179 4.39 12.60 19.77
N LEU A 180 5.15 11.67 19.16
CA LEU A 180 4.63 10.64 18.27
C LEU A 180 4.50 9.30 19.00
N ASP A 181 3.26 8.90 19.32
CA ASP A 181 2.96 7.49 19.62
C ASP A 181 3.04 6.68 18.32
N ALA A 182 4.26 6.27 17.96
CA ALA A 182 4.51 5.56 16.70
C ALA A 182 3.71 4.25 16.60
N ALA A 183 3.56 3.53 17.70
CA ALA A 183 2.78 2.30 17.75
C ALA A 183 1.29 2.57 17.54
N GLY A 184 0.73 3.58 18.21
CA GLY A 184 -0.66 3.98 18.04
C GLY A 184 -0.95 4.55 16.65
N TYR A 185 -0.06 5.38 16.10
CA TYR A 185 -0.16 5.90 14.73
C TYR A 185 -0.15 4.76 13.70
N MET A 186 0.80 3.84 13.81
CA MET A 186 0.88 2.66 12.94
C MET A 186 -0.35 1.75 13.09
N GLY A 187 -0.87 1.58 14.31
CA GLY A 187 -2.10 0.84 14.57
C GLY A 187 -3.32 1.46 13.88
N ARG A 188 -3.49 2.79 13.96
CA ARG A 188 -4.55 3.53 13.24
C ARG A 188 -4.42 3.38 11.72
N MET A 189 -3.21 3.49 11.20
CA MET A 189 -2.91 3.29 9.77
C MET A 189 -3.24 1.86 9.31
N ALA A 190 -2.83 0.85 10.06
CA ALA A 190 -3.12 -0.56 9.76
C ALA A 190 -4.63 -0.85 9.81
N GLY A 191 -5.34 -0.29 10.80
CA GLY A 191 -6.79 -0.38 10.90
C GLY A 191 -7.51 0.23 9.69
N ALA A 192 -7.17 1.47 9.34
CA ALA A 192 -7.72 2.13 8.15
C ALA A 192 -7.41 1.35 6.87
N ARG A 193 -6.19 0.80 6.75
CA ARG A 193 -5.80 -0.03 5.62
C ARG A 193 -6.61 -1.31 5.52
N THR A 194 -6.89 -1.95 6.64
CA THR A 194 -7.69 -3.18 6.71
C THR A 194 -9.12 -2.90 6.24
N LEU A 195 -9.74 -1.84 6.73
CA LEU A 195 -11.06 -1.40 6.30
C LEU A 195 -11.06 -1.00 4.80
N ALA A 196 -9.97 -0.42 4.29
CA ALA A 196 -9.85 -0.05 2.88
C ALA A 196 -9.92 -1.24 1.93
N THR A 197 -9.54 -2.44 2.36
CA THR A 197 -9.71 -3.67 1.55
C THR A 197 -11.17 -3.99 1.25
N GLN A 198 -12.09 -3.47 2.06
CA GLN A 198 -13.53 -3.64 1.88
C GLN A 198 -14.17 -2.44 1.18
N ALA A 199 -13.42 -1.37 0.89
CA ALA A 199 -13.97 -0.18 0.26
C ALA A 199 -14.29 -0.44 -1.22
N LEU A 200 -15.39 0.15 -1.69
CA LEU A 200 -15.72 0.20 -3.12
C LEU A 200 -15.27 1.53 -3.72
N PRO A 201 -14.87 1.56 -5.01
CA PRO A 201 -14.61 2.80 -5.71
C PRO A 201 -15.82 3.74 -5.73
N ASN A 202 -15.57 5.04 -5.69
CA ASN A 202 -16.63 6.06 -5.77
C ASN A 202 -17.00 6.38 -7.23
N THR A 203 -16.54 5.57 -8.17
CA THR A 203 -16.75 5.76 -9.62
C THR A 203 -18.01 5.06 -10.13
N ASP A 204 -18.55 4.10 -9.38
CA ASP A 204 -19.81 3.42 -9.63
C ASP A 204 -20.94 4.09 -8.83
N PRO A 205 -21.91 4.79 -9.48
CA PRO A 205 -23.01 5.46 -8.80
C PRO A 205 -24.08 4.48 -8.32
N ASP A 206 -24.16 3.28 -8.92
CA ASP A 206 -25.22 2.31 -8.65
C ASP A 206 -24.81 1.30 -7.56
N ARG A 207 -23.56 1.34 -7.09
CA ARG A 207 -23.03 0.46 -6.04
C ARG A 207 -22.40 1.25 -4.91
N ILE A 208 -23.04 1.25 -3.73
CA ILE A 208 -22.63 2.06 -2.57
C ILE A 208 -22.48 1.17 -1.33
N GLY A 209 -21.34 1.22 -0.66
CA GLY A 209 -21.06 0.45 0.56
C GLY A 209 -19.71 -0.25 0.50
N ALA A 210 -19.66 -1.46 1.02
CA ALA A 210 -18.46 -2.28 1.10
C ALA A 210 -18.52 -3.50 0.17
N VAL A 211 -17.37 -4.08 -0.19
CA VAL A 211 -17.26 -5.33 -0.97
C VAL A 211 -18.15 -6.43 -0.35
N SER A 212 -18.06 -6.52 0.98
CA SER A 212 -18.90 -7.26 1.93
C SER A 212 -20.42 -7.25 1.75
N SER A 213 -20.89 -6.02 1.63
CA SER A 213 -22.23 -5.59 1.97
C SER A 213 -22.43 -4.20 1.37
N TYR A 214 -23.24 -4.11 0.32
CA TYR A 214 -23.45 -2.88 -0.44
C TYR A 214 -24.89 -2.76 -0.91
N ALA A 215 -25.36 -1.52 -1.04
CA ALA A 215 -26.60 -1.20 -1.73
C ALA A 215 -26.35 -1.17 -3.25
N LEU A 216 -27.21 -1.86 -3.99
CA LEU A 216 -27.23 -1.93 -5.45
C LEU A 216 -28.51 -1.24 -5.97
N TYR A 217 -28.35 -0.26 -6.86
CA TYR A 217 -29.45 0.41 -7.54
C TYR A 217 -29.78 -0.28 -8.86
N ASP A 218 -31.05 -0.60 -9.05
CA ASP A 218 -31.55 -1.08 -10.34
C ASP A 218 -32.25 0.07 -11.10
N ALA A 219 -31.67 0.48 -12.23
CA ALA A 219 -32.18 1.61 -13.00
C ALA A 219 -33.56 1.38 -13.63
N ARG A 220 -33.96 0.12 -13.85
CA ARG A 220 -35.25 -0.23 -14.48
C ARG A 220 -36.41 -0.10 -13.50
N SER A 221 -36.26 -0.68 -12.32
CA SER A 221 -37.24 -0.65 -11.24
C SER A 221 -37.13 0.60 -10.37
N ARG A 222 -35.99 1.30 -10.43
CA ARG A 222 -35.66 2.47 -9.60
C ARG A 222 -35.67 2.14 -8.10
N GLN A 223 -35.18 0.96 -7.75
CA GLN A 223 -35.14 0.45 -6.38
C GLN A 223 -33.72 0.15 -5.91
N TRP A 224 -33.52 0.28 -4.61
CA TRP A 224 -32.29 -0.11 -3.93
C TRP A 224 -32.44 -1.49 -3.28
N THR A 225 -31.43 -2.34 -3.46
CA THR A 225 -31.35 -3.66 -2.84
C THR A 225 -30.05 -3.78 -2.07
N GLN A 226 -30.13 -4.16 -0.80
CA GLN A 226 -28.96 -4.55 0.00
C GLN A 226 -28.47 -5.91 -0.48
N VAL A 227 -27.22 -5.97 -0.89
CA VAL A 227 -26.51 -7.19 -1.26
C VAL A 227 -25.51 -7.50 -0.16
N THR A 228 -25.58 -8.70 0.41
CA THR A 228 -24.63 -9.16 1.43
C THR A 228 -24.01 -10.48 0.99
N SER A 229 -22.67 -10.50 0.84
CA SER A 229 -21.89 -11.64 0.35
C SER A 229 -21.23 -12.43 1.48
N ALA A 230 -21.92 -12.60 2.61
CA ALA A 230 -21.45 -13.38 3.76
C ALA A 230 -21.85 -14.86 3.61
N GLY A 231 -21.24 -15.60 2.66
CA GLY A 231 -21.50 -17.03 2.42
C GLY A 231 -21.29 -17.47 0.96
N GLU A 232 -21.61 -18.73 0.63
CA GLU A 232 -21.50 -19.28 -0.74
C GLU A 232 -22.45 -18.61 -1.74
N THR A 233 -23.57 -18.04 -1.28
CA THR A 233 -24.54 -17.34 -2.13
C THR A 233 -24.85 -15.96 -1.56
N PRO A 234 -24.78 -14.88 -2.37
CA PRO A 234 -25.15 -13.54 -1.90
C PRO A 234 -26.65 -13.45 -1.61
N THR A 235 -27.00 -12.71 -0.56
CA THR A 235 -28.39 -12.41 -0.20
C THR A 235 -28.80 -11.04 -0.72
N TYR A 236 -30.07 -10.90 -1.09
CA TYR A 236 -30.64 -9.69 -1.67
C TYR A 236 -31.87 -9.27 -0.87
N GLN A 237 -31.85 -8.07 -0.30
CA GLN A 237 -32.95 -7.55 0.51
C GLN A 237 -33.35 -6.15 0.06
N PRO A 238 -34.62 -5.88 -0.28
CA PRO A 238 -35.06 -4.54 -0.65
C PRO A 238 -34.85 -3.55 0.50
N ILE A 239 -34.26 -2.39 0.20
CA ILE A 239 -34.07 -1.31 1.18
C ILE A 239 -35.36 -0.49 1.21
N ARG A 240 -35.97 -0.37 2.40
CA ARG A 240 -37.24 0.33 2.61
C ARG A 240 -37.16 1.50 3.59
N ASP A 241 -36.05 1.61 4.32
CA ASP A 241 -35.85 2.70 5.27
C ASP A 241 -35.73 4.04 4.53
N ALA A 242 -36.58 5.01 4.89
CA ALA A 242 -36.70 6.26 4.15
C ALA A 242 -35.45 7.15 4.26
N ASP A 243 -34.77 7.11 5.41
CA ASP A 243 -33.57 7.90 5.64
C ASP A 243 -32.38 7.31 4.88
N GLN A 244 -32.22 5.99 4.93
CA GLN A 244 -31.23 5.26 4.15
C GLN A 244 -31.43 5.47 2.64
N LEU A 245 -32.68 5.40 2.15
CA LEU A 245 -32.98 5.67 0.74
C LEU A 245 -32.63 7.10 0.33
N ARG A 246 -32.88 8.08 1.20
CA ARG A 246 -32.51 9.49 0.93
C ARG A 246 -31.00 9.65 0.83
N GLU A 247 -30.23 9.05 1.73
CA GLU A 247 -28.75 9.09 1.72
C GLU A 247 -28.15 8.38 0.50
N LEU A 248 -28.67 7.21 0.14
CA LEU A 248 -28.25 6.47 -1.04
C LEU A 248 -28.53 7.23 -2.33
N ASN A 249 -29.72 7.82 -2.45
CA ASN A 249 -30.08 8.64 -3.62
C ASN A 249 -29.21 9.90 -3.70
N ASP A 250 -28.92 10.56 -2.58
CA ASP A 250 -28.04 11.73 -2.57
C ASP A 250 -26.61 11.37 -3.00
N THR A 251 -26.07 10.28 -2.47
CA THR A 251 -24.73 9.77 -2.81
C THR A 251 -24.66 9.35 -4.28
N ARG A 252 -25.69 8.66 -4.77
CA ARG A 252 -25.79 8.29 -6.19
C ARG A 252 -25.84 9.52 -7.09
N GLN A 253 -26.63 10.54 -6.75
CA GLN A 253 -26.70 11.78 -7.52
C GLN A 253 -25.33 12.47 -7.57
N LEU A 254 -24.64 12.58 -6.43
CA LEU A 254 -23.27 13.11 -6.39
C LEU A 254 -22.32 12.36 -7.33
N ARG A 255 -22.37 11.02 -7.35
CA ARG A 255 -21.50 10.21 -8.21
C ARG A 255 -21.85 10.37 -9.69
N LEU A 256 -23.11 10.56 -10.04
CA LEU A 256 -23.54 10.91 -11.40
C LEU A 256 -23.03 12.29 -11.82
N ASP A 257 -23.21 13.32 -10.98
CA ASP A 257 -22.68 14.67 -11.24
C ASP A 257 -21.17 14.61 -11.50
N ARG A 258 -20.43 13.82 -10.71
CA ARG A 258 -18.98 13.61 -10.89
C ARG A 258 -18.62 12.86 -12.17
N GLN A 259 -19.47 11.91 -12.62
CA GLN A 259 -19.27 11.23 -13.90
C GLN A 259 -19.45 12.17 -15.08
N GLU A 260 -20.36 13.15 -14.98
CA GLU A 260 -20.53 14.21 -15.98
C GLU A 260 -19.29 15.12 -16.01
N LEU A 261 -18.88 15.65 -14.85
CA LEU A 261 -17.67 16.50 -14.71
C LEU A 261 -16.41 15.82 -15.26
N ARG A 262 -16.25 14.50 -15.10
CA ARG A 262 -15.10 13.75 -15.65
C ARG A 262 -14.94 13.93 -17.17
N ARG A 263 -16.01 14.27 -17.89
CA ARG A 263 -16.01 14.47 -19.35
C ARG A 263 -15.78 15.93 -19.75
N GLU A 264 -15.84 16.85 -18.79
CA GLU A 264 -15.76 18.30 -19.03
C GLU A 264 -14.31 18.79 -18.95
N PHE A 265 -13.46 18.28 -19.85
CA PHE A 265 -12.09 18.79 -19.97
C PHE A 265 -12.08 20.24 -20.46
N HIS A 266 -11.20 21.05 -19.87
CA HIS A 266 -10.94 22.39 -20.35
C HIS A 266 -10.44 22.32 -21.82
N PRO A 267 -10.91 23.18 -22.75
CA PRO A 267 -10.55 23.10 -24.17
C PRO A 267 -9.04 23.12 -24.45
N ASP A 268 -8.30 23.90 -23.66
CA ASP A 268 -6.85 24.03 -23.77
C ASP A 268 -6.06 22.99 -22.96
N ASP A 269 -6.73 22.05 -22.28
CA ASP A 269 -6.06 20.96 -21.59
C ASP A 269 -5.34 20.07 -22.62
N PRO A 270 -3.99 19.96 -22.57
CA PRO A 270 -3.23 19.14 -23.50
C PRO A 270 -3.46 17.64 -23.27
N TYR A 271 -3.97 17.25 -22.11
CA TYR A 271 -4.21 15.86 -21.70
C TYR A 271 -5.66 15.40 -21.94
N ARG A 272 -6.53 16.24 -22.51
CA ARG A 272 -7.96 15.93 -22.72
C ARG A 272 -8.26 14.69 -23.57
N ASN A 273 -7.30 14.27 -24.39
CA ASN A 273 -7.40 13.09 -25.24
C ASN A 273 -6.69 11.86 -24.63
N LEU A 274 -6.05 12.01 -23.47
CA LEU A 274 -5.43 10.93 -22.73
C LEU A 274 -6.44 10.32 -21.74
N PRO A 275 -6.31 9.01 -21.43
CA PRO A 275 -7.08 8.44 -20.34
C PRO A 275 -6.72 9.12 -19.03
N ILE A 276 -7.69 9.21 -18.11
CA ILE A 276 -7.42 9.63 -16.72
C ILE A 276 -6.30 8.75 -16.15
N VAL A 277 -5.30 9.36 -15.51
CA VAL A 277 -4.16 8.62 -14.97
C VAL A 277 -4.68 7.54 -14.03
N ARG A 278 -4.21 6.31 -14.22
CA ARG A 278 -4.52 5.24 -13.29
C ARG A 278 -3.72 5.45 -12.02
N SER A 279 -4.43 5.57 -10.91
CA SER A 279 -3.91 5.43 -9.57
C SER A 279 -2.98 4.20 -9.49
N PRO A 280 -1.76 4.30 -8.94
CA PRO A 280 -0.85 3.17 -8.85
C PRO A 280 -1.47 2.11 -7.94
N TYR A 281 -1.59 0.88 -8.46
CA TYR A 281 -2.02 -0.28 -7.70
C TYR A 281 -0.87 -0.80 -6.85
N LEU A 282 -1.18 -1.25 -5.64
CA LEU A 282 -0.24 -2.05 -4.85
C LEU A 282 -0.27 -3.49 -5.37
N LEU A 283 0.80 -4.27 -5.17
CA LEU A 283 0.83 -5.72 -5.45
C LEU A 283 -0.30 -6.52 -4.77
N SER A 284 -0.96 -5.95 -3.76
CA SER A 284 -2.13 -6.51 -3.06
C SER A 284 -3.48 -6.23 -3.74
N GLU A 285 -3.51 -5.49 -4.85
CA GLU A 285 -4.73 -5.06 -5.52
C GLU A 285 -4.83 -5.66 -6.92
N SER A 286 -5.65 -6.70 -7.07
CA SER A 286 -6.03 -7.24 -8.39
C SER A 286 -7.55 -7.34 -8.49
N THR A 287 -8.06 -7.11 -9.69
CA THR A 287 -9.48 -7.11 -10.09
C THR A 287 -10.24 -8.40 -9.72
N PRO A 288 -11.59 -8.39 -9.67
CA PRO A 288 -12.44 -9.39 -9.01
C PRO A 288 -12.55 -10.78 -9.67
N SER A 289 -11.59 -11.23 -10.47
CA SER A 289 -11.66 -12.53 -11.15
C SER A 289 -10.39 -13.32 -10.90
N ASN A 290 -10.34 -14.07 -9.80
CA ASN A 290 -9.72 -15.41 -9.66
C ASN A 290 -9.46 -15.74 -8.18
N ALA A 291 -10.52 -16.20 -7.48
CA ALA A 291 -10.44 -16.62 -6.09
C ALA A 291 -9.55 -17.86 -5.82
N GLN A 292 -9.27 -18.66 -6.86
CA GLN A 292 -8.38 -19.82 -6.73
C GLN A 292 -6.89 -19.49 -6.94
N GLU A 293 -6.55 -18.49 -7.76
CA GLU A 293 -5.17 -17.97 -7.83
C GLU A 293 -4.83 -17.13 -6.59
N GLN A 294 -5.83 -16.49 -5.97
CA GLN A 294 -5.71 -15.73 -4.73
C GLN A 294 -5.23 -16.58 -3.55
N ALA A 295 -5.64 -17.85 -3.41
CA ALA A 295 -5.14 -18.70 -2.33
C ALA A 295 -3.63 -19.03 -2.48
N THR A 296 -3.14 -19.09 -3.73
CA THR A 296 -1.72 -19.32 -4.03
C THR A 296 -0.90 -18.02 -4.05
N GLN A 297 -1.53 -16.87 -4.33
CA GLN A 297 -0.88 -15.55 -4.39
C GLN A 297 -0.92 -14.78 -3.06
N LEU A 298 -1.91 -14.99 -2.17
CA LEU A 298 -1.87 -14.47 -0.79
C LEU A 298 -0.69 -15.04 0.01
N ALA A 299 -0.26 -16.26 -0.29
CA ALA A 299 0.97 -16.83 0.26
C ALA A 299 2.24 -16.13 -0.25
N ALA A 300 2.17 -15.39 -1.36
CA ALA A 300 3.27 -14.65 -1.97
C ALA A 300 3.24 -13.13 -1.65
N ALA A 301 2.17 -12.61 -1.06
CA ALA A 301 1.98 -11.19 -0.74
C ALA A 301 2.39 -10.81 0.69
N VAL A 302 2.56 -11.80 1.57
CA VAL A 302 3.14 -11.62 2.89
C VAL A 302 4.65 -11.80 2.73
N THR A 303 5.47 -10.88 3.22
CA THR A 303 6.93 -11.05 3.18
C THR A 303 7.39 -11.91 4.36
N PRO A 304 8.53 -12.61 4.27
CA PRO A 304 9.01 -13.49 5.34
C PRO A 304 9.18 -12.82 6.71
N ASP A 305 9.26 -11.51 6.79
CA ASP A 305 9.35 -10.75 8.03
C ASP A 305 7.99 -10.44 8.69
N GLN A 306 6.89 -10.90 8.12
CA GLN A 306 5.54 -10.69 8.67
C GLN A 306 4.96 -11.98 9.26
N PRO A 307 4.28 -11.93 10.42
CA PRO A 307 3.73 -13.11 11.14
C PRO A 307 2.80 -14.04 10.35
N GLY A 308 2.28 -13.60 9.20
CA GLY A 308 1.41 -14.40 8.32
C GLY A 308 2.14 -15.22 7.26
N HIS A 309 3.47 -15.10 7.10
CA HIS A 309 4.20 -15.78 6.04
C HIS A 309 4.62 -17.20 6.47
N PRO A 310 4.55 -18.22 5.59
CA PRO A 310 5.02 -19.56 5.90
C PRO A 310 6.48 -19.62 6.37
N ARG A 311 7.34 -18.73 5.86
CA ARG A 311 8.76 -18.61 6.26
C ARG A 311 9.00 -17.65 7.43
N PHE A 312 7.97 -17.17 8.13
CA PHE A 312 8.13 -16.20 9.23
C PHE A 312 9.07 -16.70 10.33
N ALA A 313 8.88 -17.93 10.79
CA ALA A 313 9.74 -18.53 11.81
C ALA A 313 11.21 -18.62 11.37
N LEU A 314 11.44 -19.01 10.11
CA LEU A 314 12.78 -19.09 9.52
C LEU A 314 13.45 -17.72 9.44
N HIS A 315 12.70 -16.70 9.01
CA HIS A 315 13.18 -15.33 8.94
C HIS A 315 13.55 -14.78 10.32
N GLN A 316 12.73 -15.02 11.34
CA GLN A 316 13.00 -14.60 12.72
C GLN A 316 14.27 -15.26 13.27
N GLN A 317 14.54 -16.52 12.92
CA GLN A 317 15.77 -17.22 13.29
C GLN A 317 17.00 -16.62 12.61
N CYS A 318 16.91 -16.31 11.30
CA CYS A 318 17.97 -15.60 10.59
C CYS A 318 18.22 -14.22 11.22
N SER A 319 17.16 -13.46 11.53
CA SER A 319 17.27 -12.14 12.15
C SER A 319 17.97 -12.23 13.50
N ALA A 320 17.54 -13.15 14.37
CA ALA A 320 18.16 -13.34 15.68
C ALA A 320 19.65 -13.73 15.59
N GLY A 321 20.02 -14.50 14.56
CA GLY A 321 21.41 -14.86 14.28
C GLY A 321 22.25 -13.66 13.80
N VAL A 322 21.70 -12.82 12.92
CA VAL A 322 22.37 -11.59 12.46
C VAL A 322 22.48 -10.58 13.61
N ASP A 323 21.45 -10.43 14.45
CA ASP A 323 21.49 -9.57 15.65
C ASP A 323 22.55 -10.05 16.66
N ALA A 324 22.74 -11.37 16.79
CA ALA A 324 23.82 -11.92 17.60
C ALA A 324 25.20 -11.61 16.99
N LEU A 325 25.32 -11.63 15.66
CA LEU A 325 26.55 -11.28 14.95
C LEU A 325 26.89 -9.79 15.11
N ASP A 326 25.90 -8.90 14.96
CA ASP A 326 26.08 -7.46 15.14
C ASP A 326 26.55 -7.13 16.56
N ARG A 327 25.95 -7.76 17.58
CA ARG A 327 26.40 -7.62 18.97
C ARG A 327 27.84 -8.12 19.18
N GLN A 328 28.24 -9.21 18.53
CA GLN A 328 29.63 -9.70 18.60
C GLN A 328 30.62 -8.73 17.94
N LEU A 329 30.20 -8.04 16.89
CA LEU A 329 31.00 -7.04 16.17
C LEU A 329 30.93 -5.64 16.81
N GLY A 330 30.14 -5.46 17.88
CA GLY A 330 29.96 -4.16 18.54
C GLY A 330 29.18 -3.15 17.69
N ARG A 331 28.37 -3.63 16.75
CA ARG A 331 27.56 -2.83 15.82
C ARG A 331 26.09 -2.86 16.24
N GLN A 332 25.37 -1.78 15.97
CA GLN A 332 23.90 -1.75 16.05
C GLN A 332 23.29 -2.19 14.71
N PRO A 333 22.17 -2.94 14.71
CA PRO A 333 21.51 -3.35 13.48
C PRO A 333 21.24 -2.17 12.54
N ASP A 334 21.61 -2.31 11.27
CA ASP A 334 21.49 -1.28 10.24
C ASP A 334 20.93 -1.86 8.92
N GLN A 335 21.01 -1.07 7.83
CA GLN A 335 20.54 -1.52 6.52
C GLN A 335 21.29 -2.77 6.01
N SER A 336 22.59 -2.89 6.31
CA SER A 336 23.38 -4.06 5.95
C SER A 336 22.93 -5.31 6.72
N SER A 337 22.52 -5.14 7.98
CA SER A 337 21.92 -6.21 8.78
C SER A 337 20.58 -6.67 8.17
N ALA A 338 19.75 -5.74 7.69
CA ALA A 338 18.49 -6.09 7.02
C ALA A 338 18.73 -6.85 5.71
N CYS A 339 19.65 -6.40 4.85
CA CYS A 339 20.06 -7.09 3.64
C CYS A 339 20.58 -8.51 3.93
N MET A 340 21.43 -8.64 4.96
CA MET A 340 21.97 -9.94 5.37
C MET A 340 20.87 -10.89 5.81
N THR A 341 19.95 -10.47 6.68
CA THR A 341 18.85 -11.31 7.16
C THR A 341 17.97 -11.82 6.01
N ALA A 342 17.64 -10.97 5.04
CA ALA A 342 16.84 -11.35 3.87
C ALA A 342 17.58 -12.32 2.94
N SER A 343 18.85 -12.05 2.67
CA SER A 343 19.72 -12.92 1.88
C SER A 343 19.88 -14.30 2.51
N LEU A 344 20.08 -14.35 3.83
CA LEU A 344 20.19 -15.58 4.60
C LEU A 344 18.88 -16.37 4.66
N THR A 345 17.74 -15.70 4.81
CA THR A 345 16.43 -16.38 4.75
C THR A 345 16.22 -17.07 3.39
N THR A 346 16.63 -16.38 2.32
CA THR A 346 16.55 -16.89 0.94
C THR A 346 17.51 -18.06 0.71
N LEU A 347 18.75 -17.93 1.19
CA LEU A 347 19.76 -18.98 1.15
C LEU A 347 19.31 -20.23 1.91
N ALA A 348 18.68 -20.07 3.08
CA ALA A 348 18.13 -21.16 3.86
C ALA A 348 17.07 -21.94 3.06
N ALA A 349 16.10 -21.23 2.50
CA ALA A 349 15.05 -21.84 1.69
C ALA A 349 15.58 -22.52 0.42
N ALA A 350 16.56 -21.90 -0.26
CA ALA A 350 17.20 -22.46 -1.45
C ALA A 350 17.92 -23.79 -1.18
N ASN A 351 18.45 -23.95 0.03
CA ASN A 351 19.18 -25.15 0.46
C ASN A 351 18.33 -26.14 1.26
N GLY A 352 17.01 -25.93 1.33
CA GLY A 352 16.10 -26.85 2.02
C GLY A 352 16.30 -26.89 3.53
N LEU A 353 16.78 -25.79 4.13
CA LEU A 353 16.82 -25.64 5.58
C LEU A 353 15.42 -25.28 6.10
N ASP A 354 14.91 -26.06 7.05
CA ASP A 354 13.61 -25.86 7.67
C ASP A 354 13.68 -24.89 8.87
N ARG A 355 14.88 -24.77 9.47
CA ARG A 355 15.19 -23.83 10.54
C ARG A 355 16.65 -23.40 10.48
N VAL A 356 16.99 -22.30 11.15
CA VAL A 356 18.37 -21.86 11.37
C VAL A 356 18.62 -21.82 12.88
N ASP A 357 19.57 -22.63 13.35
CA ASP A 357 19.96 -22.69 14.75
C ASP A 357 21.19 -21.78 15.02
N HIS A 358 22.06 -21.61 14.02
CA HIS A 358 23.24 -20.74 14.12
C HIS A 358 23.53 -19.96 12.83
N VAL A 359 23.95 -18.70 13.00
CA VAL A 359 24.55 -17.86 11.96
C VAL A 359 25.98 -17.52 12.40
N SER A 360 26.96 -17.71 11.53
CA SER A 360 28.36 -17.44 11.85
C SER A 360 29.16 -16.95 10.64
N LEU A 361 30.23 -16.20 10.89
CA LEU A 361 31.19 -15.82 9.86
C LEU A 361 32.30 -16.86 9.71
N SER A 362 32.91 -16.95 8.53
CA SER A 362 34.16 -17.68 8.34
C SER A 362 35.23 -17.18 9.30
N LYS A 363 36.07 -18.10 9.76
CA LYS A 363 37.30 -17.81 10.51
C LYS A 363 38.48 -17.94 9.55
N ASP A 364 39.59 -17.28 9.86
CA ASP A 364 40.83 -17.44 9.10
C ASP A 364 41.27 -18.91 9.07
N GLY A 365 41.41 -19.45 7.86
CA GLY A 365 41.81 -20.83 7.59
C GLY A 365 42.39 -20.98 6.19
N SER A 366 42.70 -22.22 5.77
CA SER A 366 43.27 -22.50 4.45
C SER A 366 42.35 -22.15 3.29
N ASP A 367 41.03 -22.16 3.53
CA ASP A 367 40.00 -22.15 2.48
C ASP A 367 39.18 -20.85 2.45
N ALA A 368 39.29 -20.00 3.48
CA ALA A 368 38.60 -18.71 3.54
C ALA A 368 39.28 -17.74 4.54
N GLN A 369 39.18 -16.45 4.25
CA GLN A 369 39.54 -15.38 5.19
C GLN A 369 38.43 -15.18 6.22
N ALA A 370 38.78 -14.63 7.37
CA ALA A 370 37.82 -14.23 8.40
C ALA A 370 36.79 -13.26 7.82
N GLY A 371 35.50 -13.54 8.04
CA GLY A 371 34.40 -12.70 7.56
C GLY A 371 34.08 -12.79 6.07
N GLN A 372 34.86 -13.52 5.27
CA GLN A 372 34.63 -13.68 3.82
C GLN A 372 33.27 -14.32 3.50
N TYR A 373 32.84 -15.29 4.30
CA TYR A 373 31.57 -15.99 4.12
C TYR A 373 30.72 -15.92 5.39
N VAL A 374 29.41 -15.93 5.20
CA VAL A 374 28.42 -16.12 6.26
C VAL A 374 27.77 -17.50 6.08
N PHE A 375 27.64 -18.23 7.19
CA PHE A 375 27.13 -19.60 7.26
C PHE A 375 25.82 -19.65 8.03
N LEU A 376 24.92 -20.50 7.54
CA LEU A 376 23.71 -20.94 8.22
C LEU A 376 23.89 -22.39 8.62
N VAL A 377 23.53 -22.72 9.85
CA VAL A 377 23.58 -24.10 10.36
C VAL A 377 22.25 -24.48 10.98
N GLN A 378 21.75 -25.65 10.60
CA GLN A 378 20.64 -26.35 11.24
C GLN A 378 21.18 -27.54 12.02
N GLY A 379 20.86 -27.59 13.32
CA GLY A 379 21.39 -28.55 14.29
C GLY A 379 22.63 -28.04 15.01
N ASP A 380 23.16 -28.88 15.90
CA ASP A 380 24.41 -28.62 16.62
C ASP A 380 25.59 -28.66 15.62
N PRO A 381 26.42 -27.60 15.50
CA PRO A 381 27.59 -27.59 14.63
C PRO A 381 28.61 -28.71 14.91
N LYS A 382 28.57 -29.31 16.12
CA LYS A 382 29.41 -30.46 16.50
C LYS A 382 28.81 -31.81 16.07
N ASN A 383 27.55 -31.84 15.67
CA ASN A 383 26.91 -33.04 15.16
C ASN A 383 27.26 -33.18 13.66
N PRO A 384 27.84 -34.31 13.22
CA PRO A 384 28.17 -34.51 11.80
C PRO A 384 26.94 -34.52 10.87
N ALA A 385 25.73 -34.71 11.40
CA ALA A 385 24.48 -34.65 10.65
C ALA A 385 23.89 -33.24 10.51
N HIS A 386 24.60 -32.18 10.94
CA HIS A 386 24.13 -30.81 10.75
C HIS A 386 24.01 -30.47 9.25
N LEU A 387 23.01 -29.67 8.91
CA LEU A 387 22.90 -29.09 7.58
C LEU A 387 23.52 -27.70 7.60
N ARG A 388 24.21 -27.33 6.52
CA ARG A 388 24.81 -26.00 6.39
C ARG A 388 24.63 -25.42 5.01
N ALA A 389 24.45 -24.11 4.95
CA ALA A 389 24.50 -23.32 3.73
C ALA A 389 25.42 -22.12 3.96
N HIS A 390 25.98 -21.55 2.90
CA HIS A 390 26.83 -20.37 3.01
C HIS A 390 26.74 -19.49 1.77
N MET A 391 27.08 -18.22 1.93
CA MET A 391 27.22 -17.27 0.84
C MET A 391 28.29 -16.22 1.16
N PRO A 392 28.86 -15.53 0.16
CA PRO A 392 29.78 -14.42 0.38
C PRO A 392 29.13 -13.34 1.27
N THR A 393 29.86 -12.84 2.27
CA THR A 393 29.33 -11.84 3.22
C THR A 393 29.04 -10.52 2.52
N ASP A 394 29.87 -10.13 1.54
CA ASP A 394 29.67 -8.95 0.70
C ASP A 394 28.35 -9.03 -0.07
N GLN A 395 28.06 -10.17 -0.69
CA GLN A 395 26.79 -10.43 -1.35
C GLN A 395 25.63 -10.36 -0.35
N ALA A 396 25.78 -10.96 0.84
CA ALA A 396 24.73 -10.96 1.85
C ALA A 396 24.34 -9.54 2.32
N VAL A 397 25.32 -8.65 2.49
CA VAL A 397 25.05 -7.26 2.96
C VAL A 397 24.66 -6.29 1.85
N THR A 398 25.02 -6.57 0.61
CA THR A 398 24.76 -5.66 -0.53
C THR A 398 23.52 -6.03 -1.35
N THR A 399 23.05 -7.29 -1.28
CA THR A 399 21.84 -7.70 -1.99
C THR A 399 20.63 -7.01 -1.36
N PRO A 400 19.88 -6.19 -2.12
CA PRO A 400 18.70 -5.52 -1.59
C PRO A 400 17.67 -6.55 -1.09
N VAL A 401 17.05 -6.26 0.05
CA VAL A 401 16.04 -7.11 0.68
C VAL A 401 14.95 -7.52 -0.31
N GLU A 402 14.53 -6.60 -1.17
CA GLU A 402 13.51 -6.81 -2.20
C GLU A 402 13.94 -7.86 -3.23
N THR A 403 15.22 -7.88 -3.59
CA THR A 403 15.78 -8.87 -4.52
C THR A 403 15.77 -10.25 -3.86
N SER A 404 16.24 -10.35 -2.62
CA SER A 404 16.25 -11.63 -1.87
C SER A 404 14.84 -12.19 -1.71
N PHE A 405 13.86 -11.36 -1.32
CA PHE A 405 12.48 -11.83 -1.15
C PHE A 405 11.80 -12.19 -2.48
N ARG A 406 12.12 -11.51 -3.57
CA ARG A 406 11.65 -11.91 -4.90
C ARG A 406 12.20 -13.29 -5.29
N GLU A 407 13.48 -13.54 -5.02
CA GLU A 407 14.11 -14.85 -5.27
C GLU A 407 13.49 -15.94 -4.39
N LEU A 408 13.26 -15.64 -3.10
CA LEU A 408 12.59 -16.55 -2.17
C LEU A 408 11.18 -16.93 -2.63
N ALA A 409 10.39 -15.96 -3.10
CA ALA A 409 9.06 -16.25 -3.64
C ALA A 409 9.12 -17.19 -4.86
N GLN A 410 10.12 -17.03 -5.74
CA GLN A 410 10.33 -17.94 -6.87
C GLN A 410 10.76 -19.34 -6.43
N ILE A 411 11.55 -19.45 -5.35
CA ILE A 411 11.92 -20.74 -4.75
C ILE A 411 10.67 -21.43 -4.20
N ASP A 412 9.86 -20.73 -3.41
CA ASP A 412 8.65 -21.29 -2.80
C ASP A 412 7.62 -21.71 -3.87
N GLN A 413 7.41 -20.91 -4.92
CA GLN A 413 6.53 -21.26 -6.03
C GLN A 413 6.99 -22.55 -6.75
N ARG A 414 8.29 -22.67 -7.01
CA ARG A 414 8.86 -23.85 -7.66
C ARG A 414 8.75 -25.10 -6.78
N GLN A 415 8.92 -24.97 -5.47
CA GLN A 415 8.74 -26.07 -4.53
C GLN A 415 7.27 -26.51 -4.45
N GLN A 416 6.33 -25.57 -4.44
CA GLN A 416 4.88 -25.89 -4.47
C GLN A 416 4.48 -26.63 -5.75
N LEU A 417 4.94 -26.18 -6.92
CA LEU A 417 4.66 -26.86 -8.20
C LEU A 417 5.22 -28.28 -8.24
N GLN A 418 6.42 -28.49 -7.66
CA GLN A 418 7.01 -29.83 -7.56
C GLN A 418 6.19 -30.75 -6.65
N GLN A 419 5.71 -30.25 -5.51
CA GLN A 419 4.87 -31.02 -4.58
C GLN A 419 3.50 -31.38 -5.19
N GLN A 420 2.86 -30.45 -5.92
CA GLN A 420 1.59 -30.72 -6.61
C GLN A 420 1.75 -31.78 -7.71
N ASN A 421 2.83 -31.70 -8.50
CA ASN A 421 3.12 -32.72 -9.51
C ASN A 421 3.36 -34.09 -8.87
N ALA A 422 4.11 -34.17 -7.76
CA ALA A 422 4.33 -35.43 -7.04
C ALA A 422 3.02 -36.04 -6.49
N GLN A 423 2.12 -35.22 -5.94
CA GLN A 423 0.81 -35.68 -5.46
C GLN A 423 -0.11 -36.17 -6.59
N THR A 424 -0.08 -35.50 -7.75
CA THR A 424 -0.87 -35.89 -8.92
C THR A 424 -0.40 -37.24 -9.49
N LEU A 425 0.92 -37.48 -9.52
CA LEU A 425 1.47 -38.79 -9.93
C LEU A 425 1.12 -39.90 -8.94
N ALA A 426 1.10 -39.61 -7.64
CA ALA A 426 0.73 -40.59 -6.61
C ALA A 426 -0.76 -40.99 -6.70
N GLN A 427 -1.68 -40.03 -6.91
CA GLN A 427 -3.12 -40.32 -7.08
C GLN A 427 -3.44 -41.11 -8.36
N GLN A 428 -2.68 -40.92 -9.44
CA GLN A 428 -2.87 -41.72 -10.66
C GLN A 428 -2.38 -43.17 -10.51
N GLN A 429 -1.53 -43.46 -9.52
CA GLN A 429 -1.07 -44.82 -9.23
C GLN A 429 -2.01 -45.58 -8.26
N GLU A 430 -2.92 -44.89 -7.57
CA GLU A 430 -3.83 -45.48 -6.57
C GLU A 430 -5.26 -45.79 -7.07
N ALA A 431 -5.60 -45.53 -8.34
CA ALA A 431 -6.90 -45.91 -8.90
C ALA A 431 -7.01 -47.45 -9.07
N PRO A 432 -7.84 -48.17 -8.29
CA PRO A 432 -7.92 -49.62 -8.38
C PRO A 432 -8.80 -50.07 -9.56
N THR A 433 -8.28 -50.99 -10.36
CA THR A 433 -9.05 -51.83 -11.28
C THR A 433 -10.05 -52.69 -10.49
N HIS A 434 -11.31 -52.24 -10.38
CA HIS A 434 -12.43 -53.07 -9.95
C HIS A 434 -13.57 -53.00 -10.96
N GLY A 435 -13.74 -54.11 -11.70
CA GLY A 435 -14.82 -54.27 -12.66
C GLY A 435 -14.60 -55.43 -13.62
N ALA A 436 -14.32 -56.64 -13.11
CA ALA A 436 -14.41 -57.86 -13.92
C ALA A 436 -15.26 -58.92 -13.21
N ARG A 437 -16.28 -59.39 -13.96
CA ARG A 437 -17.31 -60.42 -13.66
C ARG A 437 -18.55 -59.89 -12.93
N THR A 438 -19.78 -60.10 -13.39
CA THR A 438 -20.37 -61.20 -14.19
C THR A 438 -21.66 -60.74 -14.89
N LEU A 439 -22.00 -61.31 -16.07
CA LEU A 439 -23.31 -61.94 -16.37
C LEU A 439 -23.37 -62.46 -17.83
N GLY A 440 -23.88 -63.68 -17.98
CA GLY A 440 -24.02 -64.48 -19.21
C GLY A 440 -23.55 -65.90 -18.89
N VAL A 441 -24.40 -66.90 -18.67
CA VAL A 441 -25.68 -67.26 -19.30
C VAL A 441 -26.67 -67.75 -18.25
#